data_AF-A0A829CUN4-F1
#
_entry.id   AF-A0A829CUN4-F1
#
_cell.length_a   1.000
_cell.length_b   1.000
_cell.length_c   1.000
_cell.angle_alpha   90.00
_cell.angle_beta   90.00
_cell.angle_gamma   90.00
#
_symmetry.space_group_name_H-M   'P 1'
#
loop_
_entity.id
_entity.type
_entity.pdbx_description
1 polymer ?
#
loop_
_entity_poly.entity_id
_entity_poly.type
_entity_poly.pdbx_seq_one_letter_code
_entity_poly.pdbx_strand_id
1 'polypeptide(L)'
;MRKSHIDYIREMVEGIKIGEIPIIPPDRFFEYQPPLDGIQEKIPCAILKYSEPTNTLGRKIKHRLERIVRGNSVFLKNAVCHAKQEFKYTVDFWLNEPDADVISSVVNRGILDQCLLFVSLRTWIKSEEQIPILVRLGKTGLVDDPAKETGNYKLYVEIIFKDGLYTIEEEETLAGVELEVEGSGIEGV
;
A
#
# COMPACT_ATOMS: atom_id res chain seq x y z
N MET A 1 5.16 -2.95 -7.89
CA MET A 1 4.43 -1.77 -7.33
C MET A 1 2.91 -1.99 -7.24
N ARG A 2 2.14 -1.96 -8.34
CA ARG A 2 0.66 -2.04 -8.29
C ARG A 2 0.10 -3.27 -7.56
N LYS A 3 0.75 -4.43 -7.70
CA LYS A 3 0.36 -5.68 -7.02
C LYS A 3 0.43 -5.57 -5.50
N SER A 4 1.53 -5.10 -4.93
CA SER A 4 1.68 -4.91 -3.47
C SER A 4 0.62 -3.97 -2.88
N HIS A 5 0.20 -2.95 -3.63
CA HIS A 5 -0.91 -2.07 -3.21
C HIS A 5 -2.23 -2.83 -3.20
N ILE A 6 -2.55 -3.55 -4.28
CA ILE A 6 -3.80 -4.31 -4.40
C ILE A 6 -3.87 -5.42 -3.35
N ASP A 7 -2.78 -6.15 -3.14
CA ASP A 7 -2.70 -7.22 -2.14
C ASP A 7 -2.95 -6.67 -0.72
N TYR A 8 -2.37 -5.52 -0.39
CA TYR A 8 -2.62 -4.83 0.89
C TYR A 8 -4.09 -4.45 1.06
N ILE A 9 -4.69 -3.86 0.04
CA ILE A 9 -6.10 -3.43 0.09
C ILE A 9 -7.03 -4.65 0.16
N ARG A 10 -6.73 -5.71 -0.60
CA ARG A 10 -7.49 -6.95 -0.58
C ARG A 10 -7.46 -7.58 0.80
N GLU A 11 -6.28 -7.70 1.40
CA GLU A 11 -6.13 -8.22 2.77
C GLU A 11 -6.90 -7.35 3.79
N MET A 12 -6.88 -6.02 3.61
CA MET A 12 -7.68 -5.12 4.44
C MET A 12 -9.16 -5.44 4.32
N VAL A 13 -9.68 -5.58 3.10
CA VAL A 13 -11.10 -5.85 2.84
C VAL A 13 -11.53 -7.22 3.36
N GLU A 14 -10.77 -8.26 3.06
CA GLU A 14 -11.03 -9.64 3.52
C GLU A 14 -10.94 -9.77 5.04
N GLY A 15 -10.19 -8.87 5.69
CA GLY A 15 -10.06 -8.79 7.14
C GLY A 15 -11.25 -8.17 7.87
N ILE A 16 -12.20 -7.55 7.16
CA ILE A 16 -13.35 -6.86 7.75
C ILE A 16 -14.38 -7.88 8.23
N LYS A 17 -14.73 -7.83 9.52
CA LYS A 17 -15.67 -8.76 10.16
C LYS A 17 -16.60 -8.05 11.15
N ILE A 18 -17.84 -8.50 11.25
CA ILE A 18 -18.74 -8.14 12.36
C ILE A 18 -18.99 -9.41 13.18
N GLY A 19 -18.66 -9.35 14.47
CA GLY A 19 -18.48 -10.57 15.26
C GLY A 19 -17.40 -11.46 14.63
N GLU A 20 -17.76 -12.70 14.28
CA GLU A 20 -16.85 -13.66 13.63
C GLU A 20 -17.07 -13.79 12.11
N ILE A 21 -18.06 -13.08 11.56
CA ILE A 21 -18.51 -13.25 10.18
C ILE A 21 -17.83 -12.21 9.27
N PRO A 22 -17.17 -12.63 8.17
CA PRO A 22 -16.65 -11.69 7.18
C PRO A 22 -17.79 -10.96 6.48
N ILE A 23 -17.72 -9.63 6.43
CA ILE A 23 -18.76 -8.82 5.77
C ILE A 23 -18.67 -8.97 4.25
N ILE A 24 -17.45 -8.94 3.71
CA ILE A 24 -17.18 -9.03 2.28
C ILE A 24 -16.60 -10.41 1.97
N PRO A 25 -17.32 -11.27 1.25
CA PRO A 25 -16.77 -12.52 0.75
C PRO A 25 -15.53 -12.29 -0.15
N PRO A 26 -14.49 -13.15 -0.08
CA PRO A 26 -13.25 -12.95 -0.86
C PRO A 26 -13.46 -12.90 -2.38
N ASP A 27 -14.47 -13.61 -2.89
CA ASP A 27 -14.87 -13.61 -4.31
C ASP A 27 -15.62 -12.33 -4.75
N ARG A 28 -15.92 -11.43 -3.80
CA ARG A 28 -16.66 -10.18 -4.00
C ARG A 28 -15.82 -8.92 -3.80
N PHE A 29 -14.50 -9.07 -3.85
CA PHE A 29 -13.56 -7.97 -4.04
C PHE A 29 -13.26 -7.80 -5.53
N PHE A 30 -13.66 -6.67 -6.11
CA PHE A 30 -13.49 -6.41 -7.54
C PHE A 30 -12.44 -5.32 -7.78
N GLU A 31 -11.41 -5.63 -8.55
CA GLU A 31 -10.37 -4.66 -8.94
C GLU A 31 -10.85 -3.63 -9.99
N TYR A 32 -11.99 -3.93 -10.62
CA TYR A 32 -12.66 -3.11 -11.62
C TYR A 32 -14.16 -3.15 -11.37
N GLN A 33 -14.87 -2.08 -11.74
CA GLN A 33 -16.31 -2.03 -11.59
C GLN A 33 -16.99 -3.10 -12.47
N PRO A 34 -17.74 -4.05 -11.88
CA PRO A 34 -18.53 -4.99 -12.65
C PRO A 34 -19.67 -4.26 -13.39
N PRO A 35 -20.26 -4.88 -14.43
CA PRO A 35 -21.45 -4.35 -15.09
C PRO A 35 -22.55 -4.02 -14.07
N LEU A 36 -23.16 -2.83 -14.21
CA LEU A 36 -24.14 -2.31 -13.26
C LEU A 36 -25.33 -3.25 -13.08
N ASP A 37 -25.74 -3.94 -14.14
CA ASP A 37 -26.91 -4.81 -14.16
C ASP A 37 -26.77 -6.05 -13.24
N GLY A 38 -25.55 -6.38 -12.79
CA GLY A 38 -25.29 -7.53 -11.92
C GLY A 38 -24.64 -7.19 -10.57
N ILE A 39 -24.53 -5.90 -10.23
CA ILE A 39 -23.87 -5.50 -8.97
C ILE A 39 -24.74 -5.82 -7.75
N GLN A 40 -26.07 -5.69 -7.87
CA GLN A 40 -27.01 -5.89 -6.76
C GLN A 40 -26.96 -7.31 -6.20
N GLU A 41 -26.89 -8.33 -7.08
CA GLU A 41 -26.77 -9.73 -6.67
C GLU A 41 -25.44 -10.05 -5.96
N LYS A 42 -24.45 -9.17 -6.13
CA LYS A 42 -23.11 -9.31 -5.55
C LYS A 42 -22.96 -8.54 -4.25
N ILE A 43 -23.97 -7.78 -3.80
CA ILE A 43 -23.93 -7.09 -2.51
C ILE A 43 -24.04 -8.14 -1.37
N PRO A 44 -23.22 -8.05 -0.31
CA PRO A 44 -22.19 -7.04 -0.07
C PRO A 44 -20.91 -7.29 -0.88
N CYS A 45 -20.33 -6.22 -1.42
CA CYS A 45 -19.09 -6.28 -2.20
C CYS A 45 -18.23 -5.03 -2.03
N ALA A 46 -16.94 -5.15 -2.36
CA ALA A 46 -16.00 -4.05 -2.39
C ALA A 46 -15.45 -3.86 -3.80
N ILE A 47 -15.44 -2.62 -4.29
CA ILE A 47 -14.93 -2.27 -5.62
C ILE A 47 -13.76 -1.31 -5.46
N LEU A 48 -12.61 -1.70 -6.02
CA LEU A 48 -11.42 -0.88 -6.07
C LEU A 48 -11.49 0.07 -7.27
N LYS A 49 -11.21 1.34 -7.00
CA LYS A 49 -10.98 2.38 -8.00
C LYS A 49 -9.57 2.94 -7.81
N TYR A 50 -8.89 3.19 -8.91
CA TYR A 50 -7.55 3.78 -8.88
C TYR A 50 -7.59 5.13 -9.57
N SER A 51 -6.88 6.10 -9.01
CA SER A 51 -6.60 7.38 -9.66
C SER A 51 -5.20 7.36 -10.29
N GLU A 52 -4.96 8.25 -11.25
CA GLU A 52 -3.61 8.46 -11.76
C GLU A 52 -2.66 8.91 -10.63
N PRO A 53 -1.42 8.38 -10.59
CA PRO A 53 -0.47 8.76 -9.57
C PRO A 53 -0.06 10.22 -9.74
N THR A 54 0.02 10.94 -8.62
CA THR A 54 0.60 12.28 -8.62
C THR A 54 2.10 12.20 -8.36
N ASN A 55 2.89 12.77 -9.26
CA ASN A 55 4.34 12.79 -9.17
C ASN A 55 4.82 14.11 -8.57
N THR A 56 5.79 14.03 -7.67
CA THR A 56 6.48 15.20 -7.15
C THR A 56 7.98 14.97 -7.26
N LEU A 57 8.66 15.86 -8.00
CA LEU A 57 10.12 15.86 -8.04
C LEU A 57 10.63 16.19 -6.64
N GLY A 58 11.56 15.37 -6.17
CA GLY A 58 12.14 15.50 -4.84
C GLY A 58 13.65 15.31 -4.87
N ARG A 59 14.27 15.49 -3.70
CA ARG A 59 15.68 15.13 -3.50
C ARG A 59 15.84 13.63 -3.74
N LYS A 60 16.94 13.22 -4.40
CA LYS A 60 17.31 11.80 -4.52
C LYS A 60 17.46 11.18 -3.12
N ILE A 61 16.76 10.09 -2.87
CA ILE A 61 16.84 9.29 -1.64
C ILE A 61 17.33 7.91 -2.04
N LYS A 62 18.35 7.38 -1.35
CA LYS A 62 18.80 6.00 -1.53
C LYS A 62 18.31 5.13 -0.38
N HIS A 63 17.65 4.03 -0.68
CA HIS A 63 17.28 3.00 0.29
C HIS A 63 18.17 1.78 0.09
N ARG A 64 18.87 1.35 1.14
CA ARG A 64 19.67 0.12 1.09
C ARG A 64 18.75 -1.09 1.10
N LEU A 65 18.89 -1.96 0.11
CA LEU A 65 18.07 -3.17 -0.04
C LEU A 65 18.79 -4.39 0.51
N GLU A 66 19.98 -4.67 -0.01
CA GLU A 66 20.74 -5.87 0.36
C GLU A 66 22.24 -5.65 0.20
N ARG A 67 23.01 -6.53 0.86
CA ARG A 67 24.45 -6.67 0.69
C ARG A 67 24.69 -7.93 -0.12
N ILE A 68 25.42 -7.81 -1.22
CA ILE A 68 25.74 -8.92 -2.13
C ILE A 68 27.24 -9.22 -1.98
N VAL A 69 27.60 -10.50 -1.84
CA VAL A 69 29.00 -10.94 -1.82
C VAL A 69 29.29 -11.72 -3.10
N ARG A 70 30.26 -11.27 -3.90
CA ARG A 70 30.70 -11.92 -5.15
C ARG A 70 32.22 -12.12 -5.08
N GLY A 71 32.65 -13.32 -4.70
CA GLY A 71 34.07 -13.58 -4.43
C GLY A 71 34.57 -12.75 -3.23
N ASN A 72 35.67 -12.02 -3.42
CA ASN A 72 36.22 -11.10 -2.42
C ASN A 72 35.57 -9.70 -2.45
N SER A 73 34.74 -9.40 -3.44
CA SER A 73 34.07 -8.11 -3.56
C SER A 73 32.73 -8.13 -2.85
N VAL A 74 32.46 -7.05 -2.12
CA VAL A 74 31.18 -6.81 -1.44
C VAL A 74 30.48 -5.65 -2.14
N PHE A 75 29.24 -5.85 -2.54
CA PHE A 75 28.40 -4.84 -3.18
C PHE A 75 27.22 -4.46 -2.28
N LEU A 76 26.80 -3.20 -2.34
CA LEU A 76 25.55 -2.72 -1.77
C LEU A 76 24.56 -2.48 -2.88
N LYS A 77 23.40 -3.12 -2.78
CA LYS A 77 22.26 -2.85 -3.66
C LYS A 77 21.38 -1.79 -3.02
N ASN A 78 21.14 -0.70 -3.74
CA ASN A 78 20.33 0.41 -3.29
C ASN A 78 19.20 0.69 -4.29
N ALA A 79 18.01 1.04 -3.78
CA ALA A 79 16.96 1.66 -4.57
C ALA A 79 17.12 3.18 -4.50
N VAL A 80 17.36 3.81 -5.65
CA VAL A 80 17.52 5.26 -5.78
C VAL A 80 16.22 5.88 -6.26
N CYS A 81 15.58 6.67 -5.42
CA CYS A 81 14.34 7.38 -5.73
C CYS A 81 14.61 8.60 -6.61
N HIS A 82 13.96 8.65 -7.77
CA HIS A 82 14.03 9.76 -8.73
C HIS A 82 12.83 10.70 -8.63
N ALA A 83 11.65 10.18 -8.29
CA ALA A 83 10.44 10.95 -8.09
C ALA A 83 9.61 10.31 -6.97
N LYS A 84 9.01 11.14 -6.11
CA LYS A 84 8.01 10.66 -5.15
C LYS A 84 6.68 10.53 -5.87
N GLN A 85 5.98 9.42 -5.63
CA GLN A 85 4.68 9.16 -6.24
C GLN A 85 3.65 8.92 -5.14
N GLU A 86 2.50 9.57 -5.24
CA GLU A 86 1.35 9.26 -4.40
C GLU A 86 0.30 8.55 -5.25
N PHE A 87 0.04 7.28 -4.92
CA PHE A 87 -1.01 6.48 -5.53
C PHE A 87 -2.25 6.53 -4.66
N LYS A 88 -3.38 6.94 -5.23
CA LYS A 88 -4.66 7.02 -4.53
C LYS A 88 -5.58 5.91 -5.02
N TYR A 89 -6.05 5.12 -4.08
CA TYR A 89 -7.05 4.09 -4.30
C TYR A 89 -8.30 4.44 -3.51
N THR A 90 -9.46 4.20 -4.09
CA THR A 90 -10.74 4.33 -3.41
C THR A 90 -11.40 2.96 -3.38
N VAL A 91 -11.76 2.49 -2.19
CA VAL A 91 -12.54 1.28 -2.01
C VAL A 91 -13.99 1.69 -1.78
N ASP A 92 -14.85 1.34 -2.73
CA ASP A 92 -16.30 1.51 -2.64
C ASP A 92 -16.90 0.24 -2.04
N PHE A 93 -17.38 0.32 -0.79
CA PHE A 93 -18.14 -0.74 -0.13
C PHE A 93 -19.63 -0.57 -0.44
N TRP A 94 -20.21 -1.59 -1.04
CA TRP A 94 -21.65 -1.71 -1.28
C TRP A 94 -22.23 -2.66 -0.24
N LEU A 95 -23.20 -2.18 0.54
CA LEU A 95 -23.72 -2.86 1.72
C LEU A 95 -25.25 -2.93 1.67
N ASN A 96 -25.81 -3.97 2.27
CA ASN A 96 -27.26 -4.16 2.42
C ASN A 96 -27.82 -3.38 3.62
N GLU A 97 -27.05 -3.30 4.73
CA GLU A 97 -27.50 -2.73 6.01
C GLU A 97 -26.47 -1.71 6.55
N PRO A 98 -26.42 -0.47 6.03
CA PRO A 98 -25.39 0.50 6.39
C PRO A 98 -25.38 0.88 7.87
N ASP A 99 -26.55 0.94 8.51
CA ASP A 99 -26.69 1.35 9.92
C ASP A 99 -26.06 0.33 10.87
N ALA A 100 -26.02 -0.94 10.48
CA ALA A 100 -25.39 -2.02 11.23
C ALA A 100 -23.90 -2.18 10.87
N ASP A 101 -23.54 -1.97 9.60
CA ASP A 101 -22.22 -2.34 9.09
C ASP A 101 -21.18 -1.21 9.16
N VAL A 102 -21.62 0.05 9.03
CA VAL A 102 -20.72 1.20 8.96
C VAL A 102 -20.41 1.76 10.36
N ILE A 103 -21.40 1.78 11.25
CA ILE A 103 -21.31 2.44 12.55
C ILE A 103 -20.75 1.46 13.59
N SER A 104 -19.69 1.88 14.27
CA SER A 104 -19.19 1.14 15.43
C SER A 104 -20.16 1.22 16.62
N SER A 105 -20.31 0.09 17.29
CA SER A 105 -20.99 -0.02 18.58
C SER A 105 -19.98 -0.34 19.68
N VAL A 106 -20.45 -0.43 20.92
CA VAL A 106 -19.62 -0.82 22.08
C VAL A 106 -19.03 -2.23 21.92
N VAL A 107 -19.72 -3.10 21.18
CA VAL A 107 -19.39 -4.53 21.03
C VAL A 107 -18.80 -4.89 19.67
N ASN A 108 -19.09 -4.12 18.61
CA ASN A 108 -18.63 -4.38 17.25
C ASN A 108 -18.02 -3.13 16.63
N ARG A 109 -16.90 -3.28 15.92
CA ARG A 109 -16.30 -2.21 15.13
C ARG A 109 -16.94 -2.19 13.75
N GLY A 110 -17.39 -1.03 13.29
CA GLY A 110 -17.86 -0.82 11.93
C GLY A 110 -16.72 -0.89 10.92
N ILE A 111 -17.06 -0.96 9.64
CA ILE A 111 -16.11 -1.08 8.53
C ILE A 111 -15.02 0.00 8.58
N LEU A 112 -15.42 1.25 8.83
CA LEU A 112 -14.50 2.39 8.84
C LEU A 112 -13.41 2.24 9.91
N ASP A 113 -13.81 1.86 11.12
CA ASP A 113 -12.89 1.69 12.25
C ASP A 113 -11.95 0.51 12.05
N GLN A 114 -12.42 -0.55 11.41
CA GLN A 114 -11.58 -1.68 11.04
C GLN A 114 -10.55 -1.30 9.97
N CYS A 115 -10.95 -0.55 8.95
CA CYS A 115 -10.03 0.00 7.95
C CYS A 115 -8.99 0.94 8.61
N LEU A 116 -9.45 1.83 9.50
CA LEU A 116 -8.60 2.73 10.27
C LEU A 116 -7.56 1.98 11.09
N LEU A 117 -8.01 0.97 11.83
CA LEU A 117 -7.14 0.17 12.66
C LEU A 117 -6.13 -0.61 11.81
N PHE A 118 -6.58 -1.26 10.73
CA PHE A 118 -5.72 -2.01 9.82
C PHE A 118 -4.58 -1.13 9.28
N VAL A 119 -4.92 0.05 8.75
CA VAL A 119 -3.92 0.98 8.21
C VAL A 119 -3.00 1.52 9.31
N SER A 120 -3.53 1.82 10.50
CA SER A 120 -2.73 2.33 11.62
C SER A 120 -1.70 1.31 12.14
N LEU A 121 -2.03 0.02 12.12
CA LEU A 121 -1.13 -1.05 12.54
C LEU A 121 -0.12 -1.43 11.44
N ARG A 122 -0.40 -1.07 10.19
CA ARG A 122 0.36 -1.48 9.00
C ARG A 122 0.67 -0.29 8.11
N THR A 123 1.20 0.77 8.72
CA THR A 123 1.54 2.03 8.05
C THR A 123 2.72 1.89 7.09
N TRP A 124 3.56 0.87 7.24
CA TRP A 124 4.69 0.61 6.38
C TRP A 124 4.60 -0.79 5.80
N ILE A 125 4.65 -0.88 4.47
CA ILE A 125 4.75 -2.14 3.74
C ILE A 125 6.01 -2.15 2.89
N LYS A 126 6.33 -3.28 2.29
CA LYS A 126 7.44 -3.41 1.36
C LYS A 126 6.93 -3.85 0.00
N SER A 127 7.52 -3.30 -1.06
CA SER A 127 7.34 -3.81 -2.42
C SER A 127 7.98 -5.21 -2.56
N GLU A 128 7.75 -5.87 -3.70
CA GLU A 128 8.43 -7.13 -4.03
C GLU A 128 9.96 -6.97 -3.99
N GLU A 129 10.47 -5.80 -4.39
CA GLU A 129 11.88 -5.41 -4.36
C GLU A 129 12.37 -4.91 -2.98
N GLN A 130 11.58 -5.13 -1.91
CA GLN A 130 11.89 -4.71 -0.53
C GLN A 130 11.93 -3.20 -0.28
N ILE A 131 11.41 -2.39 -1.21
CA ILE A 131 11.37 -0.93 -1.06
C ILE A 131 10.25 -0.55 -0.08
N PRO A 132 10.52 0.29 0.95
CA PRO A 132 9.51 0.69 1.92
C PRO A 132 8.48 1.64 1.29
N ILE A 133 7.20 1.34 1.48
CA ILE A 133 6.05 2.14 1.02
C ILE A 133 5.25 2.57 2.25
N LEU A 134 4.98 3.86 2.36
CA LEU A 134 4.14 4.41 3.43
C LEU A 134 2.67 4.39 3.01
N VAL A 135 1.82 3.81 3.83
CA VAL A 135 0.37 3.76 3.62
C VAL A 135 -0.32 4.72 4.57
N ARG A 136 -1.32 5.45 4.07
CA ARG A 136 -2.16 6.36 4.84
C ARG A 136 -3.62 6.27 4.40
N LEU A 137 -4.52 6.62 5.31
CA LEU A 137 -5.90 6.90 4.95
C LEU A 137 -6.03 8.31 4.38
N GLY A 138 -6.85 8.42 3.35
CA GLY A 138 -7.25 9.66 2.74
C GLY A 138 -8.66 10.04 3.16
N LYS A 139 -9.45 10.52 2.21
CA LYS A 139 -10.85 10.88 2.43
C LYS A 139 -11.73 9.64 2.63
N THR A 140 -12.71 9.78 3.49
CA THR A 140 -13.76 8.78 3.69
C THR A 140 -15.10 9.48 3.65
N GLY A 141 -16.13 8.79 3.20
CA GLY A 141 -17.47 9.34 3.21
C GLY A 141 -18.53 8.31 2.93
N LEU A 142 -19.73 8.63 3.41
CA LEU A 142 -20.93 7.87 3.11
C LEU A 142 -21.65 8.61 1.98
N VAL A 143 -21.88 7.90 0.88
CA VAL A 143 -22.74 8.39 -0.20
C VAL A 143 -24.10 7.76 0.03
N ASP A 144 -25.01 8.59 0.54
CA ASP A 144 -26.43 8.32 0.54
C ASP A 144 -26.93 8.70 -0.87
N ASP A 145 -27.17 7.70 -1.72
CA ASP A 145 -27.75 7.93 -3.04
C ASP A 145 -29.25 7.58 -2.98
N PRO A 146 -30.14 8.55 -2.74
CA PRO A 146 -31.58 8.35 -2.75
C PRO A 146 -32.16 8.16 -4.17
N ALA A 147 -31.43 7.51 -5.08
CA ALA A 147 -31.94 7.00 -6.35
C ALA A 147 -32.73 5.68 -6.11
N LYS A 148 -33.87 5.86 -5.42
CA LYS A 148 -35.20 5.26 -5.64
C LYS A 148 -35.25 3.81 -6.16
N GLU A 149 -35.62 2.92 -5.24
CA GLU A 149 -36.15 1.54 -5.39
C GLU A 149 -35.24 0.38 -4.95
N THR A 150 -33.92 0.53 -4.85
CA THR A 150 -33.03 -0.61 -4.49
C THR A 150 -32.31 -0.51 -3.14
N GLY A 151 -32.34 0.65 -2.47
CA GLY A 151 -31.87 0.79 -1.08
C GLY A 151 -30.37 0.57 -0.84
N ASN A 152 -29.53 0.63 -1.87
CA ASN A 152 -28.11 0.32 -1.76
C ASN A 152 -27.28 1.52 -1.29
N TYR A 153 -26.42 1.30 -0.30
CA TYR A 153 -25.57 2.34 0.28
C TYR A 153 -24.11 2.16 -0.12
N LYS A 154 -23.41 3.26 -0.35
CA LYS A 154 -22.00 3.25 -0.73
C LYS A 154 -21.14 4.01 0.29
N LEU A 155 -20.37 3.26 1.09
CA LEU A 155 -19.26 3.81 1.87
C LEU A 155 -18.01 3.82 0.99
N TYR A 156 -17.31 4.96 0.90
CA TYR A 156 -16.01 4.99 0.25
C TYR A 156 -14.89 5.28 1.26
N VAL A 157 -13.77 4.57 1.08
CA VAL A 157 -12.54 4.77 1.85
C VAL A 157 -11.39 4.98 0.87
N GLU A 158 -10.70 6.11 0.98
CA GLU A 158 -9.49 6.40 0.21
C GLU A 158 -8.25 5.92 0.97
N ILE A 159 -7.37 5.23 0.26
CA ILE A 159 -6.07 4.75 0.75
C ILE A 159 -4.99 5.32 -0.16
N ILE A 160 -3.99 5.92 0.46
CA ILE A 160 -2.90 6.62 -0.20
C ILE A 160 -1.59 5.88 0.07
N PHE A 161 -0.92 5.45 -0.99
CA PHE A 161 0.41 4.87 -0.93
C PHE A 161 1.42 5.92 -1.37
N LYS A 162 2.31 6.30 -0.46
CA LYS A 162 3.47 7.14 -0.77
C LYS A 162 4.63 6.23 -1.12
N ASP A 163 4.90 6.17 -2.41
CA ASP A 163 5.93 5.36 -3.03
C ASP A 163 6.84 6.27 -3.88
N GLY A 164 7.53 5.70 -4.87
CA GLY A 164 8.37 6.46 -5.77
C GLY A 164 8.75 5.71 -7.04
N LEU A 165 9.35 6.45 -7.96
CA LEU A 165 10.03 5.89 -9.12
C LEU A 165 11.48 5.62 -8.74
N TYR A 166 11.87 4.34 -8.71
CA TYR A 166 13.20 3.92 -8.29
C TYR A 166 14.01 3.30 -9.43
N THR A 167 15.33 3.49 -9.37
CA THR A 167 16.30 2.68 -10.10
C THR A 167 17.09 1.84 -9.11
N ILE A 168 17.38 0.60 -9.45
CA ILE A 168 18.24 -0.27 -8.66
C ILE A 168 19.69 -0.05 -9.08
N GLU A 169 20.54 0.34 -8.12
CA GLU A 169 21.98 0.53 -8.30
C GLU A 169 22.74 -0.48 -7.43
N GLU A 170 23.78 -1.10 -7.98
CA GLU A 170 24.75 -1.89 -7.22
C GLU A 170 26.07 -1.10 -7.15
N GLU A 171 26.54 -0.84 -5.94
CA GLU A 171 27.79 -0.12 -5.69
C GLU A 171 28.78 -1.08 -5.03
N GLU A 172 29.97 -1.23 -5.61
CA GLU A 172 31.05 -1.97 -4.98
C GLU A 172 31.54 -1.22 -3.73
N THR A 173 31.74 -1.95 -2.65
CA THR A 173 32.28 -1.41 -1.40
C THR A 173 33.76 -1.68 -1.32
N LEU A 174 34.49 -0.79 -0.65
CA LEU A 174 35.91 -0.94 -0.36
C LEU A 174 36.23 -2.09 0.62
N ALA A 175 35.23 -2.85 1.10
CA ALA A 175 35.37 -3.88 2.13
C ALA A 175 36.10 -5.16 1.67
N GLY A 176 36.75 -5.14 0.51
CA GLY A 176 37.61 -6.21 -0.01
C GLY A 176 38.91 -5.69 -0.65
N VAL A 177 39.21 -4.39 -0.52
CA VAL A 177 40.46 -3.81 -1.01
C VAL A 177 41.43 -3.75 0.17
N GLU A 178 42.55 -4.48 0.09
CA GLU A 178 43.71 -4.18 0.92
C GLU A 178 44.18 -2.77 0.56
N LEU A 179 43.95 -1.82 1.46
CA LEU A 179 44.53 -0.48 1.33
C LEU A 179 46.04 -0.61 1.53
N GLU A 180 46.80 -0.69 0.46
CA GLU A 180 48.25 -0.50 0.50
C GLU A 180 48.51 0.94 0.93
N VAL A 181 48.90 1.12 2.20
CA VAL A 181 49.42 2.39 2.70
C VAL A 181 50.83 2.50 2.13
N GLU A 182 51.03 3.34 1.11
CA GLU A 182 52.38 3.76 0.69
C GLU A 182 53.06 4.42 1.90
N GLY A 183 54.00 3.71 2.51
CA GLY A 183 54.89 4.26 3.53
C GLY A 183 55.72 5.36 2.89
N SER A 184 55.37 6.62 3.14
CA SER A 184 56.18 7.76 2.74
C SER A 184 57.56 7.61 3.38
N GLY A 185 58.56 7.39 2.54
CA GLY A 185 59.97 7.32 2.92
C GLY A 185 60.38 8.57 3.69
N ILE A 186 60.93 8.36 4.89
CA ILE A 186 61.75 9.34 5.56
C ILE A 186 63.10 8.66 5.75
N GLU A 187 63.96 8.75 4.75
CA GLU A 187 65.40 8.57 4.94
C GLU A 187 65.92 9.80 5.70
N GLY A 188 66.24 9.59 6.97
CA GLY A 188 66.90 10.57 7.83
C GLY A 188 68.41 10.55 7.60
N VAL A 189 68.94 11.76 7.38
CA VAL A 189 70.35 12.17 7.25
C VAL A 189 71.21 11.75 8.43
#